data_AF-V8QYE3-F1
#
_entry.id   AF-V8QYE3-F1
#
_cell.length_a   1.000
_cell.length_b   1.000
_cell.length_c   1.000
_cell.angle_alpha   90.00
_cell.angle_beta   90.00
_cell.angle_gamma   90.00
#
_symmetry.space_group_name_H-M   'P 1'
#
loop_
_entity.id
_entity.type
_entity.pdbx_description
1 polymer ?
#
loop_
_entity_poly.entity_id
_entity_poly.type
_entity_poly.pdbx_seq_one_letter_code
_entity_poly.pdbx_strand_id
1 'polypeptide(L)'
;MTVLSILGAILLIYVGISGFKSIEINRADIYEHNNLALFKESFFTGISNPKDIIFFITLLPQFINQSIPYFVSATSLTVGWVIVDFSIMMGYAIIANIIAKKLNQSAINKMRKASGFLIIIIGLTLFIKNINYLIGL
;
A
#
# COMPACT_ATOMS: atom_id res chain seq x y z
N MET A 1 -17.33 -0.33 -13.24
CA MET A 1 -16.09 -0.54 -12.46
C MET A 1 -15.07 -1.44 -13.16
N THR A 2 -15.45 -2.21 -14.18
CA THR A 2 -14.62 -3.22 -14.86
C THR A 2 -13.34 -2.67 -15.51
N VAL A 3 -13.41 -1.51 -16.18
CA VAL A 3 -12.23 -0.88 -16.81
C VAL A 3 -11.16 -0.53 -15.77
N LEU A 4 -11.56 0.04 -14.62
CA LEU A 4 -10.65 0.37 -13.53
C LEU A 4 -10.04 -0.88 -12.91
N SER A 5 -10.83 -1.95 -12.76
CA SER A 5 -10.34 -3.23 -12.24
C SER A 5 -9.34 -3.92 -13.18
N ILE A 6 -9.55 -3.83 -14.50
CA ILE A 6 -8.61 -4.36 -15.51
C ILE A 6 -7.30 -3.56 -15.50
N LEU A 7 -7.36 -2.22 -15.45
CA LEU A 7 -6.16 -1.38 -15.32
C LEU A 7 -5.37 -1.70 -14.05
N GLY A 8 -6.07 -1.87 -12.92
CA GLY A 8 -5.47 -2.31 -11.66
C GLY A 8 -4.81 -3.69 -11.78
N ALA A 9 -5.46 -4.64 -12.45
CA ALA A 9 -4.91 -5.97 -12.67
C ALA A 9 -3.61 -5.95 -13.51
N ILE A 10 -3.57 -5.16 -14.57
CA ILE A 10 -2.35 -4.96 -15.39
C ILE A 10 -1.23 -4.35 -14.54
N LEU A 11 -1.54 -3.33 -13.74
CA LEU A 11 -0.56 -2.70 -12.85
C LEU A 11 -0.01 -3.67 -11.80
N LEU A 12 -0.87 -4.52 -11.21
CA LEU A 12 -0.44 -5.58 -10.28
C LEU A 12 0.51 -6.56 -10.97
N ILE A 13 0.18 -7.03 -12.17
CA ILE A 13 1.06 -7.94 -12.93
C ILE A 13 2.42 -7.27 -13.19
N TYR A 14 2.42 -6.01 -13.63
CA TYR A 14 3.65 -5.23 -13.86
C TYR A 14 4.51 -5.10 -12.59
N VAL A 15 3.89 -4.71 -11.46
CA VAL A 15 4.58 -4.61 -10.16
C VAL A 15 5.11 -5.98 -9.72
N GLY A 16 4.33 -7.03 -9.91
CA GLY A 16 4.71 -8.40 -9.55
C GLY A 16 5.91 -8.90 -10.34
N ILE A 17 5.97 -8.62 -11.66
CA ILE A 17 7.13 -8.93 -12.51
C ILE A 17 8.38 -8.18 -12.02
N SER A 18 8.24 -6.91 -11.62
CA SER A 18 9.36 -6.13 -11.08
C SER A 18 9.98 -6.76 -9.81
N GLY A 19 9.23 -7.57 -9.08
CA GLY A 19 9.70 -8.31 -7.89
C GLY A 19 10.74 -9.38 -8.20
N PHE A 20 10.81 -9.87 -9.44
CA PHE A 20 11.81 -10.86 -9.87
C PHE A 20 13.17 -10.26 -10.21
N LYS A 21 13.22 -8.94 -10.45
CA LYS A 21 14.48 -8.21 -10.64
C LYS A 21 15.22 -8.19 -9.30
N SER A 22 16.38 -8.83 -9.25
CA SER A 22 17.25 -8.80 -8.09
C SER A 22 17.71 -7.38 -7.85
N ILE A 23 17.65 -6.94 -6.60
CA ILE A 23 18.27 -5.69 -6.19
C ILE A 23 19.52 -6.03 -5.40
N GLU A 24 20.56 -5.23 -5.56
CA GLU A 24 21.69 -5.17 -4.65
C GLU A 24 21.41 -4.04 -3.66
N ILE A 25 21.29 -4.39 -2.39
CA ILE A 25 21.09 -3.40 -1.33
C ILE A 25 22.49 -3.01 -0.87
N ASN A 26 23.07 -2.03 -1.57
CA ASN A 26 24.28 -1.39 -1.09
C ASN A 26 23.91 -0.55 0.14
N ARG A 27 24.26 -1.05 1.33
CA ARG A 27 24.05 -0.32 2.58
C ARG A 27 24.87 0.99 2.62
N ALA A 28 25.89 1.12 1.77
CA ALA A 28 26.69 2.33 1.60
C ALA A 28 25.93 3.46 0.86
N ASP A 29 25.07 3.13 -0.11
CA ASP A 29 24.35 4.12 -0.93
C ASP A 29 23.17 4.80 -0.20
N ILE A 30 22.80 4.27 0.98
CA ILE A 30 21.75 4.85 1.84
C ILE A 30 22.17 6.24 2.35
N TYR A 31 23.48 6.54 2.40
CA TYR A 31 23.99 7.83 2.88
C TYR A 31 24.05 8.92 1.81
N GLU A 32 23.95 8.59 0.51
CA GLU A 32 23.97 9.58 -0.58
C GLU A 32 22.59 10.14 -0.94
N HIS A 33 21.51 9.44 -0.56
CA HIS A 33 20.16 9.91 -0.85
C HIS A 33 19.69 10.93 0.20
N ASN A 34 19.12 12.04 -0.27
CA ASN A 34 18.51 13.03 0.60
C ASN A 34 17.29 12.41 1.31
N ASN A 35 17.42 12.10 2.60
CA ASN A 35 16.35 11.53 3.43
C ASN A 35 15.04 12.31 3.34
N LEU A 36 15.11 13.64 3.15
CA LEU A 36 13.93 14.49 2.99
C LEU A 36 13.22 14.24 1.65
N ALA A 37 13.98 13.98 0.58
CA ALA A 37 13.43 13.68 -0.74
C ALA A 37 12.72 12.31 -0.73
N LEU A 38 13.38 11.28 -0.16
CA LEU A 38 12.78 9.96 0.01
C LEU A 38 11.52 9.99 0.89
N PHE A 39 11.56 10.77 1.98
CA PHE A 39 10.40 10.97 2.84
C PHE A 39 9.25 11.63 2.08
N LYS A 40 9.52 12.73 1.36
CA LYS A 40 8.50 13.42 0.57
C LYS A 40 7.88 12.51 -0.49
N GLU A 41 8.70 11.79 -1.26
CA GLU A 41 8.21 10.86 -2.28
C GLU A 41 7.31 9.78 -1.66
N SER A 42 7.76 9.18 -0.56
CA SER A 42 6.99 8.14 0.15
C SER A 42 5.69 8.71 0.75
N PHE A 43 5.74 9.93 1.30
CA PHE A 43 4.61 10.61 1.91
C PHE A 43 3.54 11.00 0.88
N PHE A 44 3.95 11.62 -0.23
CA PHE A 44 3.02 11.99 -1.31
C PHE A 44 2.44 10.76 -1.99
N THR A 45 3.24 9.70 -2.19
CA THR A 45 2.75 8.42 -2.72
C THR A 45 1.73 7.78 -1.78
N GLY A 46 1.98 7.83 -0.47
CA GLY A 46 1.06 7.32 0.56
C GLY A 46 -0.25 8.09 0.63
N ILE A 47 -0.21 9.43 0.68
CA ILE A 47 -1.42 10.27 0.72
C ILE A 47 -2.24 10.16 -0.55
N SER A 48 -1.59 9.95 -1.69
CA SER A 48 -2.28 9.79 -2.98
C SER A 48 -2.97 8.44 -3.12
N ASN A 49 -2.96 7.59 -2.09
CA ASN A 49 -3.61 6.29 -2.11
C ASN A 49 -5.14 6.46 -2.24
N PRO A 50 -5.73 6.19 -3.41
CA PRO A 50 -7.16 6.43 -3.63
C PRO A 50 -8.03 5.52 -2.76
N LYS A 51 -7.47 4.42 -2.23
CA LYS A 51 -8.16 3.50 -1.34
C LYS A 51 -8.58 4.17 -0.04
N ASP A 52 -7.70 4.97 0.56
CA ASP A 52 -7.96 5.59 1.86
C ASP A 52 -9.00 6.70 1.72
N ILE A 53 -8.94 7.47 0.63
CA ILE A 53 -9.95 8.48 0.29
C ILE A 53 -11.34 7.85 0.16
N ILE A 54 -11.46 6.75 -0.60
CA ILE A 54 -12.74 6.05 -0.78
C ILE A 54 -13.24 5.45 0.54
N PHE A 55 -12.33 4.87 1.35
CA PHE A 55 -12.67 4.37 2.68
C PHE A 55 -13.24 5.47 3.56
N PHE A 56 -12.61 6.64 3.61
CA PHE A 56 -13.10 7.76 4.41
C PHE A 56 -14.47 8.27 3.97
N ILE A 57 -14.69 8.42 2.66
CA ILE A 57 -15.99 8.87 2.12
C ILE A 57 -17.11 7.91 2.50
N THR A 58 -16.84 6.60 2.49
CA THR A 58 -17.86 5.57 2.73
C THR A 58 -18.07 5.26 4.21
N LEU A 59 -17.00 5.31 5.01
CA LEU A 59 -17.00 4.84 6.39
C LEU A 59 -17.20 5.98 7.40
N LEU A 60 -16.54 7.11 7.20
CA LEU A 60 -16.52 8.19 8.18
C LEU A 60 -17.93 8.74 8.51
N PRO A 61 -18.84 8.94 7.53
CA PRO A 61 -20.21 9.38 7.82
C PRO A 61 -20.97 8.45 8.77
N GLN A 62 -20.66 7.15 8.77
CA GLN A 62 -21.36 6.16 9.60
C GLN A 62 -21.04 6.29 11.09
N PHE A 63 -19.89 6.89 11.42
CA PHE A 63 -19.42 7.06 12.79
C PHE A 63 -19.73 8.45 13.36
N ILE A 64 -20.30 9.36 12.55
CA ILE A 64 -20.61 10.72 12.98
C ILE A 64 -21.79 10.71 13.96
N ASN A 65 -21.55 11.32 15.12
CA ASN A 65 -22.59 11.54 16.11
C ASN A 65 -23.42 12.77 15.72
N GLN A 66 -24.71 12.56 15.48
CA GLN A 66 -25.65 13.62 15.08
C GLN A 66 -26.03 14.57 16.22
N SER A 67 -25.70 14.23 17.47
CA SER A 67 -26.01 15.02 18.67
C SER A 67 -25.02 16.16 18.93
N ILE A 68 -23.91 16.23 18.18
CA ILE A 68 -22.88 17.28 18.28
C ILE A 68 -22.64 17.92 16.90
N PRO A 69 -22.06 19.15 16.84
CA PRO A 69 -21.74 19.78 15.56
C PRO A 69 -20.88 18.86 14.69
N TYR A 70 -21.26 18.72 13.41
CA TYR A 70 -20.61 17.84 12.43
C TYR A 70 -19.08 17.95 12.44
N PHE A 71 -18.56 19.19 12.39
CA PHE A 71 -17.11 19.44 12.37
C PHE A 71 -16.39 18.89 13.60
N VAL A 72 -17.02 18.94 14.78
CA VAL A 72 -16.41 18.44 16.02
C VAL A 72 -16.35 16.91 15.96
N SER A 73 -17.46 16.24 15.62
CA SER A 73 -17.49 14.78 15.50
C SER A 73 -16.52 14.27 14.44
N ALA A 74 -16.50 14.89 13.26
CA ALA A 74 -15.66 14.50 12.14
C ALA A 74 -14.17 14.69 12.46
N THR A 75 -13.80 15.80 13.10
CA THR A 75 -12.39 16.07 13.47
C THR A 75 -11.91 15.08 14.54
N SER A 76 -12.68 14.83 15.59
CA SER A 76 -12.30 13.88 16.65
C SER A 76 -12.12 12.47 16.12
N LEU A 77 -13.01 12.00 15.24
CA LEU A 77 -12.88 10.69 14.58
C LEU A 77 -11.65 10.62 13.68
N THR A 78 -11.44 11.64 12.86
CA THR A 78 -10.28 11.70 11.95
C THR A 78 -8.97 11.67 12.73
N VAL A 79 -8.85 12.47 13.80
CA VAL A 79 -7.66 12.48 14.65
C VAL A 79 -7.44 11.13 15.32
N GLY A 80 -8.49 10.52 15.87
CA GLY A 80 -8.40 9.20 16.48
C GLY A 80 -7.92 8.13 15.49
N TRP A 81 -8.47 8.14 14.27
CA TRP A 81 -8.07 7.22 13.21
C TRP A 81 -6.61 7.44 12.81
N VAL A 82 -6.19 8.69 12.59
CA VAL A 82 -4.80 9.02 12.22
C VAL A 82 -3.82 8.52 13.28
N ILE A 83 -4.14 8.70 14.57
CA ILE A 83 -3.27 8.23 15.66
C ILE A 83 -3.13 6.71 15.62
N VAL A 84 -4.24 5.97 15.45
CA VAL A 84 -4.22 4.51 15.41
C VAL A 84 -3.48 4.00 14.18
N ASP A 85 -3.82 4.50 12.99
CA ASP A 85 -3.21 4.09 11.73
C ASP A 85 -1.70 4.38 11.73
N PHE A 86 -1.32 5.60 12.14
CA PHE A 86 0.08 5.98 12.27
C PHE A 86 0.82 5.10 13.28
N SER A 87 0.21 4.78 14.43
CA SER A 87 0.83 3.92 15.44
C SER A 87 1.08 2.50 14.91
N ILE A 88 0.13 1.95 14.14
CA ILE A 88 0.25 0.64 13.51
C ILE A 88 1.36 0.65 12.44
N MET A 89 1.34 1.64 11.54
CA MET A 89 2.35 1.82 10.49
C MET A 89 3.75 2.00 11.07
N MET A 90 3.88 2.81 12.13
CA MET A 90 5.14 3.03 12.85
C MET A 90 5.63 1.73 13.50
N GLY A 91 4.74 0.99 14.16
CA GLY A 91 5.05 -0.32 14.73
C GLY A 91 5.54 -1.32 13.67
N TYR A 92 4.84 -1.37 12.54
CA TYR A 92 5.24 -2.19 11.39
C TYR A 92 6.63 -1.79 10.87
N ALA A 93 6.90 -0.49 10.70
CA ALA A 93 8.18 0.03 10.22
C ALA A 93 9.34 -0.34 11.17
N ILE A 94 9.13 -0.25 12.49
CA ILE A 94 10.12 -0.64 13.49
C ILE A 94 10.42 -2.14 13.40
N ILE A 95 9.39 -2.98 13.36
CA ILE A 95 9.54 -4.44 13.26
C ILE A 95 10.24 -4.81 11.95
N ALA A 96 9.83 -4.20 10.84
CA ALA A 96 10.43 -4.42 9.53
C ALA A 96 11.92 -4.05 9.53
N ASN A 97 12.31 -2.93 10.16
CA ASN A 97 13.71 -2.52 10.29
C ASN A 97 14.53 -3.53 11.12
N ILE A 98 13.97 -4.04 12.22
CA ILE A 98 14.64 -5.06 13.06
C ILE A 98 14.86 -6.36 12.28
N ILE A 99 13.85 -6.82 11.54
CA ILE A 99 13.93 -8.04 10.71
C ILE A 99 14.91 -7.82 9.55
N ALA A 100 14.80 -6.69 8.84
CA ALA A 100 15.63 -6.37 7.68
C ALA A 100 17.12 -6.34 8.01
N LYS A 101 17.50 -5.86 9.21
CA LYS A 101 18.90 -5.89 9.67
C LYS A 101 19.45 -7.31 9.79
N LYS A 102 18.60 -8.30 10.10
CA LYS A 102 18.96 -9.73 10.24
C LYS A 102 18.92 -10.50 8.92
N LEU A 103 18.29 -9.96 7.88
CA LEU A 103 18.19 -10.61 6.57
C LEU A 103 19.45 -10.37 5.73
N ASN A 104 19.89 -11.42 5.05
CA ASN A 104 20.94 -11.32 4.03
C ASN A 104 20.34 -11.03 2.64
N GLN A 105 21.19 -10.65 1.69
CA GLN A 105 20.77 -10.27 0.33
C GLN A 105 19.92 -11.35 -0.37
N SER A 106 20.29 -12.63 -0.16
CA SER A 106 19.58 -13.77 -0.73
C SER A 106 18.16 -13.90 -0.15
N ALA A 107 17.99 -13.75 1.16
CA ALA A 107 16.69 -13.81 1.81
C ALA A 107 15.78 -12.66 1.35
N ILE A 108 16.32 -11.44 1.24
CA ILE A 108 15.56 -10.28 0.73
C ILE A 108 15.11 -10.52 -0.72
N ASN A 109 16.00 -11.01 -1.58
CA ASN A 109 15.65 -11.32 -2.98
C ASN A 109 14.64 -12.48 -3.08
N LYS A 110 14.70 -13.49 -2.20
CA LYS A 110 13.67 -14.55 -2.11
C LYS A 110 12.31 -13.99 -1.69
N MET A 111 12.27 -13.13 -0.68
CA MET A 111 11.03 -12.48 -0.24
C MET A 111 10.43 -11.63 -1.35
N ARG A 112 11.24 -10.83 -2.06
CA ARG A 112 10.80 -10.03 -3.22
C ARG A 112 10.17 -10.90 -4.32
N LYS A 113 10.82 -12.03 -4.66
CA LYS A 113 10.29 -12.98 -5.65
C LYS A 113 8.98 -13.62 -5.18
N ALA A 114 8.89 -14.01 -3.91
CA ALA A 114 7.67 -14.60 -3.34
C ALA A 114 6.50 -13.58 -3.34
N SER A 115 6.75 -12.35 -2.90
CA SER A 115 5.77 -11.27 -2.95
C SER A 115 5.36 -10.94 -4.39
N GLY A 116 6.33 -10.86 -5.31
CA GLY A 116 6.07 -10.63 -6.72
C GLY A 116 5.18 -11.71 -7.33
N PHE A 117 5.47 -12.99 -7.03
CA PHE A 117 4.64 -14.11 -7.46
C PHE A 117 3.20 -14.03 -6.93
N LEU A 118 3.02 -13.75 -5.63
CA LEU A 118 1.70 -13.57 -5.04
C LEU A 118 0.91 -12.42 -5.69
N ILE A 119 1.57 -11.29 -5.95
CA ILE A 119 0.96 -10.14 -6.60
C ILE A 119 0.53 -10.49 -8.04
N ILE A 120 1.34 -11.25 -8.79
CA ILE A 120 0.96 -11.72 -10.14
C ILE A 120 -0.28 -12.61 -10.08
N ILE A 121 -0.34 -13.56 -9.12
CA ILE A 121 -1.52 -14.42 -8.96
C ILE A 121 -2.78 -13.59 -8.70
N ILE A 122 -2.69 -12.60 -7.80
CA ILE A 122 -3.81 -11.71 -7.50
C ILE A 122 -4.21 -10.92 -8.75
N GLY A 123 -3.24 -10.36 -9.49
CA GLY A 123 -3.48 -9.64 -10.73
C GLY A 123 -4.15 -10.50 -11.82
N LEU A 124 -3.65 -11.71 -12.05
CA LEU A 124 -4.23 -12.66 -13.01
C LEU A 124 -5.65 -13.06 -12.62
N THR A 125 -5.88 -13.37 -11.34
CA THR A 125 -7.21 -13.73 -10.83
C THR A 125 -8.20 -12.58 -11.04
N LEU A 126 -7.77 -11.35 -10.74
CA LEU A 126 -8.59 -10.16 -10.94
C LEU A 126 -8.88 -9.92 -12.44
N PHE A 127 -7.89 -10.12 -13.31
CA PHE A 127 -8.04 -9.98 -14.75
C PHE A 127 -9.03 -10.99 -15.32
N ILE A 128 -8.86 -12.29 -15.00
CA ILE A 128 -9.73 -13.38 -15.47
C ILE A 128 -11.17 -13.15 -14.99
N LYS A 129 -11.37 -12.78 -13.71
CA LYS A 129 -12.71 -12.51 -13.20
C LYS A 129 -13.41 -11.37 -13.97
N ASN A 130 -12.68 -10.31 -14.28
CA ASN A 130 -13.25 -9.16 -15.01
C ASN A 130 -13.45 -9.45 -16.51
N ILE A 131 -12.60 -10.29 -17.14
CA ILE A 131 -12.78 -10.68 -18.55
C ILE A 131 -14.03 -11.56 -18.71
N ASN A 132 -14.24 -12.52 -17.81
CA ASN A 132 -15.41 -13.41 -17.84
C ASN A 132 -16.71 -12.61 -17.69
N TYR A 133 -16.74 -11.66 -16.74
CA TYR A 133 -17.87 -10.74 -16.56
C TYR A 133 -18.17 -9.91 -17.82
N LEU A 134 -17.15 -9.56 -18.61
CA LEU A 134 -17.32 -8.78 -19.84
C LEU A 134 -17.83 -9.62 -21.01
N ILE A 135 -17.46 -10.91 -21.04
CA ILE A 135 -17.85 -11.88 -22.08
C ILE A 135 -19.21 -12.53 -21.76
N GLY A 136 -19.74 -12.36 -20.53
CA GLY A 136 -21.04 -12.89 -20.12
C GLY A 136 -21.02 -14.37 -19.70
N LEU A 137 -19.84 -14.87 -19.31
CA LEU A 137 -19.60 -16.18 -18.71
C LEU A 137 -19.54 -16.06 -17.18
#